data_AF-A0A3C0W3S1-F1
#
_entry.id   AF-A0A3C0W3S1-F1
#
_cell.length_a   1.000
_cell.length_b   1.000
_cell.length_c   1.000
_cell.angle_alpha   90.00
_cell.angle_beta   90.00
_cell.angle_gamma   90.00
#
_symmetry.space_group_name_H-M   'P 1'
#
loop_
_entity.id
_entity.type
_entity.pdbx_description
1 polymer ?
#
loop_
_entity_poly.entity_id
_entity_poly.type
_entity_poly.pdbx_seq_one_letter_code
_entity_poly.pdbx_strand_id
1 'polypeptide(L)'
;MSATLDTEKADVLTGLLRREGGRYTTRRTIHKDLLPAYGGKKVITKALGTSDPAEAKRRHVALWAALDREFAEVRAAMAAAAAKAPTVEAKAAAKPIDIDAYAARALVGLRKKRAEYLAAGRLEDFNLEAREGLETYQAILNGGDDLGLSLPEAEGMRAATLAILTGEGAAALAAAPAVKPTASGGPRVPLADVLDRWKAERT
;
A
#
# COMPACT_ATOMS: atom_id res chain seq x y z
N MET A 1 -22.44 -14.99 -45.66
CA MET A 1 -21.17 -15.57 -45.18
C MET A 1 -20.08 -14.54 -45.39
N SER A 2 -19.35 -14.23 -44.33
CA SER A 2 -18.45 -13.10 -44.19
C SER A 2 -17.19 -13.28 -45.04
N ALA A 3 -16.95 -12.37 -45.99
CA ALA A 3 -15.67 -12.24 -46.65
C ALA A 3 -14.77 -11.34 -45.80
N THR A 4 -13.72 -11.95 -45.26
CA THR A 4 -12.56 -11.35 -44.61
C THR A 4 -11.97 -10.26 -45.49
N LEU A 5 -12.10 -9.01 -45.06
CA LEU A 5 -11.23 -7.92 -45.53
C LEU A 5 -10.03 -7.88 -44.60
N ASP A 6 -8.97 -8.58 -45.04
CA ASP A 6 -7.58 -8.29 -44.65
C ASP A 6 -7.33 -6.81 -44.90
N THR A 7 -7.55 -6.00 -43.85
CA THR A 7 -7.31 -4.58 -43.90
C THR A 7 -5.81 -4.40 -43.68
N GLU A 8 -5.15 -4.04 -44.78
CA GLU A 8 -3.81 -3.52 -44.88
C GLU A 8 -3.33 -2.88 -43.56
N LYS A 9 -2.14 -3.28 -43.13
CA LYS A 9 -1.30 -2.55 -42.17
C LYS A 9 -0.95 -1.18 -42.74
N ALA A 10 -1.94 -0.29 -42.88
CA ALA A 10 -1.68 1.13 -42.90
C ALA A 10 -1.00 1.48 -41.58
N ASP A 11 0.00 2.33 -41.63
CA ASP A 11 0.73 2.89 -40.50
C ASP A 11 -0.25 3.58 -39.52
N VAL A 12 -0.92 2.78 -38.68
CA VAL A 12 -1.90 3.25 -37.72
C VAL A 12 -1.11 3.70 -36.49
N LEU A 13 -0.97 5.03 -36.35
CA LEU A 13 -0.54 5.66 -35.11
C LEU A 13 -1.18 4.92 -33.93
N THR A 14 -0.33 4.42 -33.03
CA THR A 14 -0.76 3.50 -31.97
C THR A 14 -1.94 4.09 -31.21
N GLY A 15 -3.04 3.33 -31.10
CA GLY A 15 -4.23 3.78 -30.39
C GLY A 15 -5.15 4.75 -31.16
N LEU A 16 -4.91 5.04 -32.44
CA LEU A 16 -5.92 5.66 -33.31
C LEU A 16 -6.88 4.58 -33.84
N LEU A 17 -8.16 4.70 -33.54
CA LEU A 17 -9.18 3.71 -33.88
C LEU A 17 -10.31 4.35 -34.68
N ARG A 18 -10.66 3.76 -35.83
CA ARG A 18 -11.84 4.12 -36.61
C ARG A 18 -13.06 3.37 -36.08
N ARG A 19 -14.16 4.07 -35.82
CA ARG A 19 -15.41 3.52 -35.29
C ARG A 19 -16.39 3.19 -36.42
N GLU A 20 -17.34 2.32 -36.11
CA GLU A 20 -18.54 2.09 -36.91
C GLU A 20 -19.29 3.44 -37.04
N GLY A 21 -19.38 3.98 -38.27
CA GLY A 21 -19.80 5.36 -38.52
C GLY A 21 -18.69 6.32 -38.98
N GLY A 22 -17.47 5.83 -39.21
CA GLY A 22 -16.40 6.56 -39.90
C GLY A 22 -15.66 7.61 -39.07
N ARG A 23 -16.07 7.84 -37.82
CA ARG A 23 -15.41 8.76 -36.88
C ARG A 23 -14.19 8.12 -36.22
N TYR A 24 -13.18 8.94 -35.92
CA TYR A 24 -11.97 8.50 -35.25
C TYR A 24 -12.02 8.74 -33.73
N THR A 25 -11.42 7.80 -33.01
CA THR A 25 -11.21 7.84 -31.56
C THR A 25 -9.74 7.60 -31.26
N THR A 26 -9.22 8.19 -30.19
CA THR A 26 -7.94 7.80 -29.63
C THR A 26 -8.16 6.94 -28.40
N ARG A 27 -7.31 5.95 -28.23
CA ARG A 27 -7.20 5.06 -27.08
C ARG A 27 -5.77 5.12 -26.58
N ARG A 28 -5.61 5.40 -25.29
CA ARG A 28 -4.30 5.42 -24.63
C ARG A 28 -4.36 4.64 -23.33
N THR A 29 -3.38 3.77 -23.13
CA THR A 29 -3.23 3.04 -21.86
C THR A 29 -2.63 3.97 -20.82
N ILE A 30 -3.21 3.98 -19.62
CA ILE A 30 -2.66 4.71 -18.47
C ILE A 30 -1.56 3.84 -17.85
N HIS A 31 -0.42 4.43 -17.53
CA HIS A 31 0.67 3.72 -16.88
C HIS A 31 0.27 3.27 -15.46
N LYS A 32 0.80 2.12 -15.00
CA LYS A 32 0.40 1.48 -13.74
C LYS A 32 0.57 2.39 -12.52
N ASP A 33 1.63 3.20 -12.51
CA ASP A 33 1.96 4.22 -11.50
C ASP A 33 0.87 5.30 -11.37
N LEU A 34 0.18 5.61 -12.47
CA LEU A 34 -0.82 6.67 -12.52
C LEU A 34 -2.25 6.18 -12.26
N LEU A 35 -2.49 4.86 -12.23
CA LEU A 35 -3.84 4.30 -12.02
C LEU A 35 -4.54 4.85 -10.77
N PRO A 36 -3.88 5.06 -9.61
CA PRO A 36 -4.53 5.65 -8.44
C PRO A 36 -5.10 7.05 -8.71
N ALA A 37 -4.38 7.89 -9.46
CA ALA A 37 -4.82 9.24 -9.80
C ALA A 37 -6.02 9.27 -10.77
N TYR A 38 -6.20 8.21 -11.56
CA TYR A 38 -7.30 8.06 -12.52
C TYR A 38 -8.43 7.15 -12.00
N GLY A 39 -8.51 6.91 -10.70
CA GLY A 39 -9.57 6.10 -10.08
C GLY A 39 -9.57 4.64 -10.56
N GLY A 40 -8.40 4.06 -10.82
CA GLY A 40 -8.22 2.69 -11.29
C GLY A 40 -8.50 2.46 -12.78
N LYS A 41 -8.83 3.51 -13.55
CA LYS A 41 -9.06 3.39 -14.99
C LYS A 41 -7.75 3.05 -15.71
N LYS A 42 -7.76 1.98 -16.51
CA LYS A 42 -6.57 1.48 -17.23
C LYS A 42 -6.39 2.10 -18.62
N VAL A 43 -7.44 2.69 -19.19
CA VAL A 43 -7.47 3.16 -20.58
C VAL A 43 -8.30 4.44 -20.69
N ILE A 44 -7.72 5.45 -21.35
CA ILE A 44 -8.42 6.67 -21.78
C ILE A 44 -8.87 6.45 -23.22
N THR A 45 -10.16 6.60 -23.47
CA THR A 45 -10.72 6.62 -24.83
C THR A 45 -11.40 7.96 -25.05
N LYS A 46 -10.97 8.72 -26.07
CA LYS A 46 -11.53 10.02 -26.42
C LYS A 46 -11.89 10.05 -27.90
N ALA A 47 -13.06 10.59 -28.24
CA ALA A 47 -13.43 10.84 -29.63
C ALA A 47 -12.67 12.04 -30.18
N LEU A 48 -12.14 11.93 -31.40
CA LEU A 48 -11.45 13.03 -32.09
C LEU A 48 -12.44 13.95 -32.83
N GLY A 49 -13.71 13.52 -32.95
CA GLY A 49 -14.79 14.33 -33.51
C GLY A 49 -14.68 14.58 -35.02
N THR A 50 -13.82 13.86 -35.73
CA THR A 50 -13.66 13.97 -37.19
C THR A 50 -13.73 12.60 -37.85
N SER A 51 -14.20 12.57 -39.09
CA SER A 51 -14.16 11.42 -40.00
C SER A 51 -13.08 11.54 -41.08
N ASP A 52 -12.38 12.68 -41.14
CA ASP A 52 -11.23 12.89 -42.03
C ASP A 52 -9.98 12.21 -41.42
N PRO A 53 -9.35 11.24 -42.12
CA PRO A 53 -8.13 10.60 -41.66
C PRO A 53 -6.96 11.56 -41.42
N ALA A 54 -6.76 12.57 -42.26
CA ALA A 54 -5.62 13.48 -42.15
C ALA A 54 -5.75 14.38 -40.92
N GLU A 55 -6.94 14.92 -40.72
CA GLU A 55 -7.29 15.70 -39.53
C GLU A 55 -7.25 14.83 -38.26
N ALA A 56 -7.72 13.58 -38.33
CA ALA A 56 -7.65 12.64 -37.21
C ALA A 56 -6.22 12.39 -36.75
N LYS A 57 -5.26 12.19 -37.67
CA LYS A 57 -3.84 12.01 -37.32
C LYS A 57 -3.28 13.24 -36.60
N ARG A 58 -3.56 14.46 -37.10
CA ARG A 58 -3.12 15.72 -36.45
C ARG A 58 -3.69 15.87 -35.04
N ARG A 59 -5.01 15.67 -34.90
CA ARG A 59 -5.70 15.76 -33.61
C ARG A 59 -5.23 14.68 -32.63
N HIS A 60 -4.93 13.47 -33.13
CA HIS A 60 -4.40 12.37 -32.33
C HIS A 60 -3.03 12.71 -31.74
N VAL A 61 -2.09 13.19 -32.56
CA VAL A 61 -0.74 13.58 -32.10
C VAL A 61 -0.83 14.71 -31.06
N ALA A 62 -1.64 15.74 -31.32
CA ALA A 62 -1.84 16.84 -30.38
C ALA A 62 -2.43 16.36 -29.05
N LEU A 63 -3.43 15.47 -29.09
CA LEU A 63 -4.06 14.91 -27.91
C LEU A 63 -3.12 13.97 -27.14
N TRP A 64 -2.26 13.22 -27.83
CA TRP A 64 -1.24 12.39 -27.19
C TRP A 64 -0.21 13.25 -26.46
N ALA A 65 0.33 14.28 -27.11
CA ALA A 65 1.25 15.22 -26.46
C ALA A 65 0.61 15.92 -25.24
N ALA A 66 -0.69 16.24 -25.31
CA ALA A 66 -1.42 16.79 -24.17
C ALA A 66 -1.53 15.77 -23.02
N LEU A 67 -1.85 14.51 -23.31
CA LEU A 67 -1.91 13.44 -22.32
C LEU A 67 -0.54 13.13 -21.71
N ASP A 68 0.55 13.25 -22.48
CA ASP A 68 1.92 13.11 -21.94
C ASP A 68 2.24 14.18 -20.90
N ARG A 69 1.89 15.43 -21.19
CA ARG A 69 2.04 16.54 -20.25
C ARG A 69 1.18 16.32 -19.01
N GLU A 70 -0.07 15.94 -19.19
CA GLU A 70 -0.98 15.62 -18.09
C GLU A 70 -0.40 14.51 -17.20
N PHE A 71 0.11 13.42 -17.78
CA PHE A 71 0.75 12.35 -17.03
C PHE A 71 2.01 12.80 -16.28
N ALA A 72 2.83 13.66 -16.90
CA ALA A 72 4.01 14.22 -16.24
C ALA A 72 3.62 15.13 -15.07
N GLU A 73 2.60 15.97 -15.25
CA GLU A 73 2.04 16.84 -14.21
C GLU A 73 1.44 16.03 -13.06
N VAL A 74 0.64 15.00 -13.37
CA VAL A 74 0.08 14.08 -12.36
C VAL A 74 1.21 13.38 -11.61
N ARG A 75 2.25 12.91 -12.31
CA ARG A 75 3.42 12.30 -11.64
C ARG A 75 4.15 13.29 -10.74
N ALA A 76 4.34 14.52 -11.20
CA ALA A 76 4.95 15.58 -10.39
C ALA A 76 4.08 15.95 -9.19
N ALA A 77 2.76 16.02 -9.36
CA ALA A 77 1.81 16.27 -8.28
C ALA A 77 1.77 15.12 -7.27
N MET A 78 1.85 13.87 -7.73
CA MET A 78 1.96 12.70 -6.86
C MET A 78 3.29 12.69 -6.09
N ALA A 79 4.40 13.04 -6.75
CA ALA A 79 5.69 13.18 -6.08
C ALA A 79 5.69 14.33 -5.06
N ALA A 80 5.10 15.47 -5.40
CA ALA A 80 4.94 16.61 -4.49
C ALA A 80 3.97 16.31 -3.34
N ALA A 81 2.91 15.54 -3.59
CA ALA A 81 2.00 15.05 -2.56
C ALA A 81 2.68 14.02 -1.65
N ALA A 82 3.55 13.16 -2.19
CA ALA A 82 4.39 12.27 -1.38
C ALA A 82 5.42 13.07 -0.54
N ALA A 83 5.91 14.20 -1.05
CA ALA A 83 6.81 15.09 -0.33
C ALA A 83 6.11 16.01 0.70
N LYS A 84 4.81 16.30 0.51
CA LYS A 84 3.99 17.15 1.40
C LYS A 84 3.06 16.39 2.33
N ALA A 85 2.75 15.13 2.03
CA ALA A 85 2.24 14.23 3.04
C ALA A 85 3.27 14.23 4.17
N PRO A 86 2.86 14.32 5.46
CA PRO A 86 3.76 13.93 6.52
C PRO A 86 4.23 12.55 6.10
N THR A 87 5.52 12.45 5.84
CA THR A 87 6.15 11.23 5.41
C THR A 87 5.65 10.20 6.42
N VAL A 88 4.89 9.20 5.99
CA VAL A 88 5.05 7.90 6.62
C VAL A 88 6.45 7.55 6.19
N GLU A 89 7.42 8.08 6.93
CA GLU A 89 8.81 7.74 6.81
C GLU A 89 8.77 6.22 6.79
N ALA A 90 9.39 5.64 5.77
CA ALA A 90 10.19 4.46 6.03
C ALA A 90 10.89 4.76 7.34
N LYS A 91 10.47 4.11 8.42
CA LYS A 91 10.79 4.40 9.83
C LYS A 91 12.31 4.39 9.98
N ALA A 92 12.92 5.53 9.69
CA ALA A 92 14.34 5.81 9.68
C ALA A 92 14.40 7.32 9.97
N ALA A 93 14.26 7.77 11.22
CA ALA A 93 15.03 7.32 12.37
C ALA A 93 14.17 7.28 13.65
N ALA A 94 13.43 6.18 13.84
CA ALA A 94 13.21 5.74 15.22
C ALA A 94 14.57 5.25 15.75
N LYS A 95 14.89 5.55 17.01
CA LYS A 95 16.06 4.98 17.72
C LYS A 95 16.24 3.50 17.33
N PRO A 96 17.49 2.98 17.21
CA PRO A 96 17.71 1.56 16.96
C PRO A 96 16.77 0.74 17.83
N ILE A 97 15.88 -0.03 17.21
CA ILE A 97 14.94 -0.87 17.94
C ILE A 97 15.79 -1.92 18.63
N ASP A 98 15.83 -1.86 19.95
CA ASP A 98 16.42 -2.91 20.77
C ASP A 98 15.52 -4.15 20.65
N ILE A 99 16.00 -5.13 19.90
CA ILE A 99 15.28 -6.37 19.56
C ILE A 99 14.95 -7.14 20.84
N ASP A 100 15.87 -7.21 21.79
CA ASP A 100 15.68 -7.93 23.05
C ASP A 100 14.63 -7.25 23.92
N ALA A 101 14.68 -5.91 24.02
CA ALA A 101 13.67 -5.14 24.74
C ALA A 101 12.28 -5.24 24.09
N TYR A 102 12.22 -5.29 22.75
CA TYR A 102 10.98 -5.48 22.01
C TYR A 102 10.41 -6.89 22.22
N ALA A 103 11.25 -7.92 22.08
CA ALA A 103 10.89 -9.31 22.30
C ALA A 103 10.41 -9.57 23.73
N ALA A 104 11.06 -8.98 24.74
CA ALA A 104 10.64 -9.08 26.14
C ALA A 104 9.22 -8.51 26.35
N ARG A 105 8.91 -7.34 25.77
CA ARG A 105 7.57 -6.75 25.82
C ARG A 105 6.52 -7.61 25.10
N ALA A 106 6.86 -8.11 23.91
CA ALA A 106 5.98 -8.99 23.15
C ALA A 106 5.68 -10.29 23.93
N LEU A 107 6.68 -10.87 24.59
CA LEU A 107 6.54 -12.07 25.42
C LEU A 107 5.58 -11.85 26.60
N VAL A 108 5.61 -10.68 27.25
CA VAL A 108 4.63 -10.33 28.30
C VAL A 108 3.21 -10.33 27.74
N GLY A 109 3.00 -9.73 26.56
CA GLY A 109 1.71 -9.75 25.88
C GLY A 109 1.24 -11.17 25.54
N LEU A 110 2.14 -12.00 24.99
CA LEU A 110 1.86 -13.40 24.67
C LEU A 110 1.52 -14.23 25.91
N ARG A 111 2.21 -14.03 27.04
CA ARG A 111 1.89 -14.70 28.31
C ARG A 111 0.49 -14.33 28.80
N LYS A 112 0.11 -13.05 28.70
CA LYS A 112 -1.25 -12.60 29.04
C LYS A 112 -2.29 -13.27 28.14
N LYS A 113 -2.09 -13.22 26.82
CA LYS A 113 -3.00 -13.85 25.84
C LYS A 113 -3.10 -15.36 26.08
N ARG A 114 -2.00 -16.04 26.36
CA ARG A 114 -1.97 -17.47 26.70
C ARG A 114 -2.79 -17.77 27.95
N ALA A 115 -2.70 -16.93 28.99
CA ALA A 115 -3.50 -17.09 30.20
C ALA A 115 -5.01 -16.89 29.94
N GLU A 116 -5.37 -15.93 29.08
CA GLU A 116 -6.77 -15.72 28.65
C GLU A 116 -7.31 -16.93 27.87
N TYR A 117 -6.54 -17.48 26.94
CA TYR A 117 -6.92 -18.69 26.18
C TYR A 117 -7.01 -19.91 27.10
N LEU A 118 -6.08 -20.05 28.05
CA LEU A 118 -6.11 -21.10 29.06
C LEU A 118 -7.38 -21.01 29.92
N ALA A 119 -7.73 -19.81 30.38
CA ALA A 119 -8.95 -19.59 31.17
C ALA A 119 -10.23 -19.90 30.37
N ALA A 120 -10.19 -19.72 29.04
CA ALA A 120 -11.27 -20.08 28.14
C ALA A 120 -11.26 -21.56 27.70
N GLY A 121 -10.30 -22.38 28.12
CA GLY A 121 -10.16 -23.77 27.67
C GLY A 121 -9.70 -23.92 26.20
N ARG A 122 -9.14 -22.86 25.62
CA ARG A 122 -8.78 -22.75 24.20
C ARG A 122 -7.26 -22.75 23.98
N LEU A 123 -6.50 -23.45 24.83
CA LEU A 123 -5.03 -23.40 24.76
C LEU A 123 -4.48 -23.86 23.40
N GLU A 124 -5.13 -24.81 22.74
CA GLU A 124 -4.71 -25.28 21.41
C GLU A 124 -4.88 -24.22 20.32
N ASP A 125 -5.93 -23.39 20.39
CA ASP A 125 -6.11 -22.26 19.47
C ASP A 125 -4.97 -21.25 19.64
N PHE A 126 -4.53 -21.00 20.87
CA PHE A 126 -3.37 -20.15 21.13
C PHE A 126 -2.10 -20.76 20.50
N ASN A 127 -1.87 -22.06 20.68
CA ASN A 127 -0.69 -22.73 20.13
C ASN A 127 -0.68 -22.70 18.59
N LEU A 128 -1.86 -22.87 17.96
CA LEU A 128 -2.01 -22.76 16.51
C LEU A 128 -1.70 -21.34 16.03
N GLU A 129 -2.37 -20.34 16.60
CA GLU A 129 -2.14 -18.93 16.24
C GLU A 129 -0.68 -18.51 16.44
N ALA A 130 -0.03 -18.98 17.50
CA ALA A 130 1.39 -18.71 17.75
C ALA A 130 2.30 -19.36 16.70
N ARG A 131 1.98 -20.56 16.21
CA ARG A 131 2.75 -21.21 15.13
C ARG A 131 2.56 -20.49 13.79
N GLU A 132 1.34 -20.11 13.45
CA GLU A 132 1.05 -19.32 12.24
C GLU A 132 1.75 -17.95 12.29
N GLY A 133 1.77 -17.32 13.46
CA GLY A 133 2.55 -16.11 13.70
C GLY A 133 4.04 -16.33 13.47
N LEU A 134 4.61 -17.43 13.96
CA LEU A 134 6.03 -17.77 13.76
C LEU A 134 6.38 -17.92 12.27
N GLU A 135 5.54 -18.60 11.50
CA GLU A 135 5.70 -18.74 10.05
C GLU A 135 5.67 -17.37 9.36
N THR A 136 4.72 -16.52 9.76
CA THR A 136 4.59 -15.14 9.25
C THR A 136 5.85 -14.32 9.53
N TYR A 137 6.33 -14.31 10.78
CA TYR A 137 7.54 -13.56 11.14
C TYR A 137 8.79 -14.09 10.41
N GLN A 138 8.90 -15.41 10.23
CA GLN A 138 9.98 -16.00 9.46
C GLN A 138 9.91 -15.62 7.97
N ALA A 139 8.72 -15.55 7.39
CA ALA A 139 8.53 -15.11 6.01
C ALA A 139 8.98 -13.66 5.82
N ILE A 140 8.62 -12.77 6.75
CA ILE A 140 9.08 -11.36 6.75
C ILE A 140 10.60 -11.28 6.77
N LEU A 141 11.25 -12.03 7.67
CA LEU A 141 12.72 -12.05 7.79
C LEU A 141 13.42 -12.63 6.55
N ASN A 142 12.74 -13.50 5.81
CA ASN A 142 13.23 -14.06 4.55
C ASN A 142 12.98 -13.13 3.34
N GLY A 143 12.45 -11.91 3.55
CA GLY A 143 12.15 -10.95 2.49
C GLY A 143 10.75 -11.06 1.89
N GLY A 144 9.80 -11.66 2.61
CA GLY A 144 8.38 -11.67 2.27
C GLY A 144 7.69 -10.33 2.53
N ASP A 145 6.35 -10.30 2.39
CA ASP A 145 5.52 -9.12 2.69
C ASP A 145 5.64 -8.75 4.17
N ASP A 146 6.02 -7.49 4.46
CA ASP A 146 6.40 -7.04 5.80
C ASP A 146 5.20 -6.82 6.74
N LEU A 147 3.96 -6.83 6.22
CA LEU A 147 2.72 -6.59 6.96
C LEU A 147 2.78 -5.35 7.86
N GLY A 148 3.61 -4.36 7.51
CA GLY A 148 3.84 -3.15 8.31
C GLY A 148 4.73 -3.34 9.54
N LEU A 149 5.42 -4.48 9.70
CA LEU A 149 6.46 -4.70 10.70
C LEU A 149 7.83 -4.40 10.11
N SER A 150 8.69 -3.70 10.85
CA SER A 150 10.11 -3.62 10.48
C SER A 150 10.83 -4.95 10.77
N LEU A 151 11.95 -5.22 10.08
CA LEU A 151 12.76 -6.43 10.30
C LEU A 151 13.14 -6.65 11.78
N PRO A 152 13.59 -5.64 12.55
CA PRO A 152 13.87 -5.81 13.98
C PRO A 152 12.63 -6.17 14.81
N GLU A 153 11.45 -5.65 14.44
CA GLU A 153 10.19 -5.99 15.11
C GLU A 153 9.77 -7.43 14.80
N ALA A 154 9.92 -7.87 13.53
CA ALA A 154 9.66 -9.25 13.14
C ALA A 154 10.60 -10.23 13.86
N GLU A 155 11.89 -9.88 14.00
CA GLU A 155 12.86 -10.68 14.75
C GLU A 155 12.49 -10.78 16.24
N GLY A 156 12.11 -9.66 16.85
CA GLY A 156 11.67 -9.65 18.24
C GLY A 156 10.37 -10.43 18.48
N MET A 157 9.40 -10.34 17.56
CA MET A 157 8.18 -11.16 17.61
C MET A 157 8.48 -12.65 17.46
N ARG A 158 9.39 -13.03 16.55
CA ARG A 158 9.85 -14.42 16.38
C ARG A 158 10.48 -14.96 17.66
N ALA A 159 11.41 -14.23 18.26
CA ALA A 159 12.08 -14.61 19.50
C ALA A 159 11.08 -14.77 20.67
N ALA A 160 10.14 -13.85 20.82
CA ALA A 160 9.10 -13.93 21.85
C ALA A 160 8.17 -15.14 21.64
N THR A 161 7.84 -15.45 20.39
CA THR A 161 6.96 -16.56 20.02
C THR A 161 7.63 -17.92 20.23
N LEU A 162 8.94 -18.04 19.92
CA LEU A 162 9.74 -19.22 20.28
C LEU A 162 9.78 -19.38 21.80
N ALA A 163 10.07 -18.32 22.54
CA ALA A 163 10.14 -18.36 23.99
C ALA A 163 8.83 -18.83 24.66
N ILE A 164 7.67 -18.48 24.12
CA ILE A 164 6.39 -18.91 24.70
C ILE A 164 6.00 -20.36 24.30
N LEU A 165 6.42 -20.82 23.11
CA LEU A 165 6.09 -22.15 22.60
C LEU A 165 7.05 -23.23 23.10
N THR A 166 8.36 -22.95 23.09
CA THR A 166 9.42 -23.94 23.35
C THR A 166 10.20 -23.64 24.64
N GLY A 167 10.06 -22.45 25.20
CA GLY A 167 10.87 -21.97 26.34
C GLY A 167 12.26 -21.47 25.93
N GLU A 168 12.63 -21.55 24.65
CA GLU A 168 13.93 -21.13 24.14
C GLU A 168 14.12 -19.60 24.27
N GLY A 169 15.25 -19.17 24.83
CA GLY A 169 15.53 -17.74 25.01
C GLY A 169 14.67 -17.03 26.07
N ALA A 170 13.71 -17.70 26.72
CA ALA A 170 12.82 -17.10 27.71
C ALA A 170 13.57 -16.50 28.92
N ALA A 171 14.68 -17.10 29.33
CA ALA A 171 15.54 -16.60 30.41
C ALA A 171 16.32 -15.33 29.98
N ALA A 172 16.82 -15.29 28.75
CA ALA A 172 17.51 -14.12 28.21
C ALA A 172 16.56 -12.92 28.07
N LEU A 173 15.34 -13.16 27.58
CA LEU A 173 14.30 -12.13 27.46
C LEU A 173 13.80 -11.64 28.83
N ALA A 174 13.83 -12.47 29.87
CA ALA A 174 13.50 -12.05 31.23
C ALA A 174 14.57 -11.13 31.85
N ALA A 175 15.82 -11.20 31.37
CA ALA A 175 16.92 -10.36 31.83
C ALA A 175 17.03 -9.02 31.07
N ALA A 176 16.29 -8.84 29.97
CA ALA A 176 16.31 -7.63 29.18
C ALA A 176 15.75 -6.42 29.99
N PRO A 177 16.41 -5.25 29.94
CA PRO A 177 15.98 -4.08 30.69
C PRO A 177 14.60 -3.61 30.21
N ALA A 178 13.67 -3.40 31.15
CA ALA A 178 12.35 -2.88 30.85
C ALA A 178 12.45 -1.42 30.37
N VAL A 179 12.59 -1.22 29.07
CA VAL A 179 12.47 0.12 28.49
C VAL A 179 11.02 0.58 28.73
N LYS A 180 10.81 1.74 29.35
CA LYS A 180 9.46 2.33 29.47
C LYS A 180 8.94 2.71 28.08
N PRO A 181 7.68 2.47 27.73
CA PRO A 181 7.13 2.94 26.47
C PRO A 181 7.22 4.47 26.44
N THR A 182 7.92 5.02 25.45
CA THR A 182 7.83 6.45 25.16
C THR A 182 6.47 6.65 24.54
N ALA A 183 5.53 7.25 25.28
CA ALA A 183 4.26 7.67 24.72
C ALA A 183 4.55 8.62 23.55
N SER A 184 4.16 8.26 22.33
CA SER A 184 4.14 9.17 21.20
C SER A 184 3.03 10.20 21.42
N GLY A 185 3.32 11.19 22.26
CA GLY A 185 2.47 12.33 22.52
C GLY A 185 2.47 13.28 21.32
N GLY A 186 1.72 12.94 20.27
CA GLY A 186 1.15 13.97 19.41
C GLY A 186 0.12 14.79 20.21
N PRO A 187 -0.09 16.08 19.91
CA PRO A 187 -1.09 16.87 20.62
C PRO A 187 -2.45 16.22 20.45
N ARG A 188 -3.01 15.70 21.56
CA ARG A 188 -4.38 15.22 21.59
C ARG A 188 -5.29 16.43 21.43
N VAL A 189 -5.85 16.61 20.24
CA VAL A 189 -6.95 17.56 20.03
C VAL A 189 -8.12 17.07 20.90
N PRO A 190 -8.59 17.87 21.88
CA PRO A 190 -9.75 17.53 22.67
C PRO A 190 -10.94 17.18 21.78
N LEU A 191 -11.69 16.13 22.15
CA LEU A 191 -12.87 15.69 21.40
C LEU A 191 -13.89 16.82 21.20
N ALA A 192 -13.94 17.78 22.12
CA ALA A 192 -14.76 19.00 22.02
C ALA A 192 -14.44 19.81 20.75
N ASP A 193 -13.16 20.02 20.45
CA ASP A 193 -12.72 20.83 19.31
C ASP A 193 -13.04 20.13 17.97
N VAL A 194 -13.06 18.80 17.95
CA VAL A 194 -13.49 17.99 16.79
C VAL A 194 -14.99 18.14 16.55
N LEU A 195 -15.78 18.12 17.63
CA LEU A 195 -17.25 18.24 17.54
C LEU A 195 -17.69 19.64 17.11
N ASP A 196 -16.99 20.69 17.55
CA ASP A 196 -17.31 22.07 17.15
C ASP A 196 -16.95 22.34 15.69
N ARG A 197 -15.84 21.77 15.20
CA ARG A 197 -15.50 21.81 13.77
C ARG A 197 -16.57 21.15 12.90
N TRP A 198 -17.09 19.99 13.31
CA TRP A 198 -18.15 19.29 12.56
C TRP A 198 -19.49 20.01 12.55
N LYS A 199 -19.77 20.84 13.56
CA LYS A 199 -20.96 21.71 13.56
C LYS A 199 -20.78 22.89 12.61
N ALA A 200 -19.60 23.51 12.60
CA ALA A 200 -19.29 24.64 11.72
C ALA A 200 -19.35 24.26 10.23
N GLU A 201 -18.97 23.03 9.87
CA GLU A 201 -19.02 22.54 8.48
C GLU A 201 -20.45 22.17 7.99
N ARG A 202 -21.47 22.20 8.86
CA ARG A 202 -22.87 21.84 8.54
C ARG A 202 -23.84 23.04 8.57
N THR A 203 -23.34 24.26 8.67
CA THR A 203 -24.12 25.50 8.64
C THR A 203 -23.78 26.28 7.39
#